data_AF-A0A7C5TUN5-F1
#
_entry.id   AF-A0A7C5TUN5-F1
#
_cell.length_a   1.000
_cell.length_b   1.000
_cell.length_c   1.000
_cell.angle_alpha   90.00
_cell.angle_beta   90.00
_cell.angle_gamma   90.00
#
_symmetry.space_group_name_H-M   'P 1'
#
loop_
_entity.id
_entity.type
_entity.pdbx_description
1 polymer ?
#
loop_
_entity_poly.entity_id
_entity_poly.type
_entity_poly.pdbx_seq_one_letter_code
_entity_poly.pdbx_strand_id
1 'polypeptide(L)'
;MWRNYTSIVTDSSGKSVVPTMFFSKTGVYTFKAVAKETSTTGSAESNEVSIKVYINRSISITENISQNKTDLMKILLVIGVSSVIATIIYLIGSKQRASLIK
;
A
#
# COMPACT_ATOMS: atom_id res chain seq x y z
N MET A 1 16.47 7.52 27.06
CA MET A 1 15.17 7.79 26.42
C MET A 1 14.07 7.45 27.42
N TRP A 2 13.20 8.40 27.77
CA TRP A 2 12.03 8.12 28.62
C TRP A 2 10.97 7.41 27.78
N ARG A 3 10.50 6.24 28.23
CA ARG A 3 9.41 5.52 27.58
C ARG A 3 8.09 6.21 27.97
N ASN A 4 7.30 6.58 26.99
CA ASN A 4 6.01 7.22 27.23
C ASN A 4 4.93 6.13 27.32
N TYR A 5 4.32 5.97 28.50
CA TYR A 5 3.29 4.96 28.75
C TYR A 5 1.91 5.60 28.72
N THR A 6 0.93 4.90 28.15
CA THR A 6 -0.48 5.27 28.32
C THR A 6 -0.99 4.62 29.60
N SER A 7 -1.54 5.42 30.51
CA SER A 7 -2.13 4.92 31.75
C SER A 7 -3.58 4.50 31.51
N ILE A 8 -3.95 3.34 32.05
CA ILE A 8 -5.32 2.82 32.03
C ILE A 8 -5.68 2.42 33.44
N VAL A 9 -6.84 2.89 33.92
CA VAL A 9 -7.31 2.61 35.28
C VAL A 9 -7.94 1.21 35.31
N THR A 10 -7.70 0.48 36.40
CA THR A 10 -8.36 -0.79 36.70
C THR A 10 -9.70 -0.56 37.38
N ASP A 11 -10.65 -1.46 37.16
CA ASP A 11 -11.89 -1.51 37.94
C ASP A 11 -11.63 -2.00 39.39
N SER A 12 -12.70 -2.06 40.17
CA SER A 12 -12.68 -2.53 41.57
C SER A 12 -12.19 -3.97 41.76
N SER A 13 -12.17 -4.78 40.70
CA SER A 13 -11.63 -6.15 40.70
C SER A 13 -10.15 -6.22 40.30
N GLY A 14 -9.52 -5.08 40.00
CA GLY A 14 -8.15 -5.02 39.49
C GLY A 14 -8.03 -5.34 37.99
N LYS A 15 -9.15 -5.44 37.27
CA LYS A 15 -9.17 -5.73 35.83
C LYS A 15 -9.16 -4.42 35.04
N SER A 16 -8.47 -4.43 33.90
CA SER A 16 -8.60 -3.35 32.91
C SER A 16 -8.71 -3.93 31.50
N VAL A 17 -9.40 -3.21 30.62
CA VAL A 17 -9.56 -3.59 29.21
C VAL A 17 -8.83 -2.56 28.37
N VAL A 18 -7.85 -3.03 27.59
CA VAL A 18 -7.10 -2.20 26.67
C VAL A 18 -7.87 -2.10 25.34
N PRO A 19 -8.31 -0.91 24.92
CA PRO A 19 -9.00 -0.75 23.63
C PRO A 19 -8.16 -1.25 22.45
N THR A 20 -8.80 -1.88 21.46
CA THR A 20 -8.10 -2.47 20.31
C THR A 20 -7.35 -1.44 19.45
N MET A 21 -7.75 -0.16 19.50
CA MET A 21 -7.05 0.96 18.83
C MET A 21 -5.57 1.08 19.22
N PHE A 22 -5.20 0.63 20.43
CA PHE A 22 -3.79 0.59 20.85
C PHE A 22 -2.98 -0.41 20.01
N PHE A 23 -3.62 -1.48 19.54
CA PHE A 23 -3.00 -2.53 18.72
C PHE A 23 -3.15 -2.27 17.21
N SER A 24 -3.15 -1.01 16.79
CA SER A 24 -3.36 -0.62 15.38
C SER A 24 -2.20 -0.92 14.43
N LYS A 25 -1.04 -1.35 14.96
CA LYS A 25 0.15 -1.68 14.17
C LYS A 25 0.74 -3.01 14.62
N THR A 26 1.34 -3.73 13.68
CA THR A 26 2.21 -4.87 14.00
C THR A 26 3.39 -4.37 14.86
N GLY A 27 3.68 -5.05 15.97
CA GLY A 27 4.71 -4.60 16.89
C GLY A 27 4.73 -5.36 18.22
N VAL A 28 5.61 -4.93 19.12
CA VAL A 28 5.68 -5.42 20.50
C VAL A 28 5.06 -4.38 21.42
N TYR A 29 4.10 -4.82 22.22
CA TYR A 29 3.37 -4.00 23.19
C TYR A 29 3.72 -4.45 24.59
N THR A 30 4.28 -3.54 25.39
CA THR A 30 4.75 -3.83 26.75
C THR A 30 3.79 -3.23 27.77
N PHE A 31 3.40 -4.04 28.74
CA PHE A 31 2.47 -3.71 29.82
C PHE A 31 3.19 -3.81 31.16
N LYS A 32 2.83 -2.92 32.07
CA LYS A 32 3.30 -2.92 33.46
C LYS A 32 2.19 -2.37 34.34
N ALA A 33 1.99 -2.97 35.50
CA ALA A 33 1.12 -2.42 36.52
C ALA A 33 1.89 -1.41 37.38
N VAL A 34 1.23 -0.30 37.70
CA VAL A 34 1.75 0.70 38.62
C VAL A 34 0.74 0.84 39.75
N ALA A 35 1.17 0.55 40.97
CA ALA A 35 0.35 0.71 42.17
C ALA A 35 0.85 1.93 42.94
N LYS A 36 -0.08 2.85 43.26
CA LYS A 36 0.23 3.91 44.22
C LYS A 36 0.16 3.31 45.61
N GLU A 37 1.25 3.40 46.35
CA GLU A 37 1.23 2.97 47.75
C GLU A 37 0.35 3.93 48.56
N THR A 38 -0.51 3.38 49.41
CA THR A 38 -1.43 4.18 50.24
C THR A 38 -0.73 4.87 51.40
N SER A 39 0.45 4.37 51.79
CA SER A 39 1.17 4.79 53.00
C SER A 39 2.37 5.69 52.72
N THR A 40 2.73 5.89 51.44
CA THR A 40 3.87 6.70 51.01
C THR A 40 3.52 7.53 49.78
N THR A 41 4.35 8.50 49.41
CA THR A 41 4.27 9.17 48.09
C THR A 41 4.87 8.32 46.97
N GLY A 42 5.28 7.09 47.27
CA GLY A 42 5.92 6.15 46.35
C GLY A 42 4.92 5.48 45.40
N SER A 43 5.44 5.07 44.24
CA SER A 43 4.74 4.17 43.33
C SER A 43 5.53 2.88 43.22
N ALA A 44 4.86 1.75 43.34
CA ALA A 44 5.42 0.44 43.08
C ALA A 44 5.12 0.03 41.64
N GLU A 45 6.09 -0.62 41.00
CA GLU A 45 5.99 -1.04 39.61
C GLU A 45 6.11 -2.58 39.53
N SER A 46 5.28 -3.22 38.72
CA SER A 46 5.38 -4.66 38.48
C SER A 46 6.48 -5.01 37.48
N ASN A 47 6.70 -6.31 37.27
CA ASN A 47 7.42 -6.79 36.10
C ASN A 47 6.70 -6.40 34.79
N GLU A 48 7.46 -6.27 33.71
CA GLU A 48 6.95 -6.00 32.38
C GLU A 48 6.47 -7.29 31.69
N VAL A 49 5.31 -7.23 31.03
CA VAL A 49 4.78 -8.29 30.17
C VAL A 49 4.70 -7.76 28.75
N SER A 50 5.25 -8.48 27.78
CA SER A 50 5.25 -8.04 26.38
C SER A 50 4.45 -8.99 25.49
N ILE A 51 3.61 -8.41 24.62
CA ILE A 51 2.77 -9.14 23.66
C ILE A 51 3.20 -8.71 22.26
N LYS A 52 3.45 -9.68 21.38
CA LYS A 52 3.75 -9.43 19.98
C LYS A 52 2.47 -9.54 19.16
N VAL A 53 2.09 -8.44 18.49
CA VAL A 53 0.88 -8.37 17.68
C VAL A 53 1.25 -8.37 16.20
N TYR A 54 0.53 -9.17 15.43
CA TYR A 54 0.65 -9.26 13.97
C TYR A 54 -0.70 -8.95 13.33
N ILE A 55 -0.73 -7.94 12.46
CA ILE A 55 -1.92 -7.57 11.69
C ILE A 55 -1.70 -8.03 10.25
N ASN A 56 -2.47 -9.02 9.81
CA ASN A 56 -2.44 -9.44 8.43
C ASN A 56 -3.28 -8.46 7.60
N ARG A 57 -2.64 -7.58 6.82
CA ARG A 57 -3.35 -6.75 5.84
C ARG A 57 -3.50 -7.58 4.57
N SER A 58 -4.72 -8.04 4.28
CA SER A 58 -5.08 -8.54 2.96
C SER A 58 -4.91 -7.40 1.95
N ILE A 59 -3.86 -7.49 1.13
CA ILE A 59 -3.66 -6.59 0.00
C ILE A 59 -4.71 -6.99 -1.04
N SER A 60 -5.79 -6.22 -1.15
CA SER A 60 -6.68 -6.30 -2.30
C SER A 60 -5.95 -5.67 -3.49
N ILE A 61 -5.33 -6.51 -4.32
CA ILE A 61 -4.82 -6.09 -5.62
C ILE A 61 -6.05 -5.80 -6.47
N THR A 62 -6.47 -4.54 -6.55
CA THR A 62 -7.39 -4.11 -7.59
C THR A 62 -6.59 -4.07 -8.88
N GLU A 63 -6.65 -5.16 -9.67
CA GLU A 63 -6.12 -5.14 -11.03
C GLU A 63 -6.90 -4.11 -11.84
N ASN A 64 -6.28 -2.98 -12.14
CA ASN A 64 -6.80 -2.00 -13.10
C ASN A 64 -6.68 -2.56 -14.52
N ILE A 65 -7.57 -3.49 -14.90
CA ILE A 65 -7.69 -4.03 -16.27
C ILE A 65 -8.42 -3.01 -17.16
N SER A 66 -7.95 -1.76 -17.22
CA SER A 66 -8.55 -0.71 -18.05
C SER A 66 -7.58 -0.07 -19.04
N GLN A 67 -6.28 -0.38 -19.00
CA GLN A 67 -5.31 0.22 -19.91
C GLN A 67 -5.20 -0.50 -21.28
N ASN A 68 -5.55 -1.79 -21.35
CA ASN A 68 -5.26 -2.60 -22.53
C ASN A 68 -6.09 -2.20 -23.78
N LYS A 69 -7.35 -1.74 -23.63
CA LYS A 69 -8.21 -1.46 -24.78
C LYS A 69 -7.79 -0.21 -25.56
N THR A 70 -7.35 0.84 -24.87
CA THR A 70 -6.96 2.11 -25.48
C THR A 70 -5.63 1.99 -26.22
N ASP A 71 -4.67 1.22 -25.68
CA ASP A 71 -3.36 1.06 -26.28
C ASP A 71 -3.39 0.14 -27.52
N LEU A 72 -4.23 -0.90 -27.52
CA LEU A 72 -4.46 -1.71 -28.71
C LEU A 72 -5.06 -0.90 -29.87
N MET A 73 -6.02 -0.01 -29.57
CA MET A 73 -6.63 0.86 -30.60
C MET A 73 -5.61 1.86 -31.19
N LYS A 74 -4.69 2.39 -30.37
CA LYS A 74 -3.59 3.23 -30.86
C LYS A 74 -2.64 2.46 -31.78
N ILE A 75 -2.29 1.23 -31.41
CA ILE A 75 -1.41 0.36 -32.22
C ILE A 75 -2.06 0.05 -33.58
N LEU A 76 -3.35 -0.32 -33.58
CA LEU A 76 -4.12 -0.56 -34.80
C LEU A 76 -4.18 0.67 -35.72
N LEU A 77 -4.37 1.86 -35.15
CA LEU A 77 -4.37 3.12 -35.91
C LEU A 77 -3.02 3.36 -36.59
N VAL A 78 -1.91 3.17 -35.86
CA VAL A 78 -0.54 3.36 -36.40
C VAL A 78 -0.28 2.40 -37.57
N ILE A 79 -0.61 1.12 -37.41
CA ILE A 79 -0.44 0.11 -38.47
C ILE A 79 -1.25 0.49 -39.72
N GLY A 80 -2.50 0.92 -39.53
CA GLY A 80 -3.37 1.38 -40.62
C GLY A 80 -2.75 2.54 -41.40
N VAL A 81 -2.32 3.59 -40.70
CA VAL A 81 -1.71 4.78 -41.32
C VAL A 81 -0.40 4.43 -42.04
N SER A 82 0.47 3.62 -41.43
CA SER A 82 1.73 3.20 -42.06
C SER A 82 1.52 2.40 -43.36
N SER A 83 0.49 1.53 -43.40
CA SER A 83 0.18 0.75 -44.61
C SER A 83 -0.25 1.64 -45.77
N VAL A 84 -1.08 2.65 -45.51
CA VAL A 84 -1.54 3.61 -46.54
C VAL A 84 -0.36 4.42 -47.08
N ILE A 85 0.50 4.93 -46.19
CA ILE A 85 1.69 5.70 -46.59
C ILE A 85 2.63 4.84 -47.45
N ALA A 86 2.90 3.60 -47.06
CA ALA A 86 3.73 2.68 -47.83
C ALA A 86 3.17 2.43 -49.24
N THR A 87 1.85 2.28 -49.35
CA THR A 87 1.17 2.08 -50.64
C THR A 87 1.29 3.30 -51.54
N ILE A 88 1.15 4.51 -50.99
CA ILE A 88 1.31 5.78 -51.72
C ILE A 88 2.76 5.93 -52.22
N ILE A 89 3.75 5.69 -51.37
CA ILE A 89 5.17 5.76 -51.74
C ILE A 89 5.48 4.77 -52.87
N TYR A 90 4.97 3.54 -52.77
CA TYR A 90 5.13 2.51 -53.80
C TYR A 90 4.53 2.95 -55.15
N LEU A 91 3.33 3.53 -55.15
CA LEU A 91 2.67 4.02 -56.37
C LEU A 91 3.37 5.23 -56.99
N ILE A 92 3.91 6.15 -56.19
CA ILE A 92 4.68 7.29 -56.70
C ILE A 92 6.02 6.81 -57.28
N GLY A 93 6.72 5.93 -56.56
CA GLY A 93 8.00 5.36 -57.02
C GLY A 93 7.86 4.52 -58.29
N SER A 94 6.77 3.75 -58.43
CA SER A 94 6.51 2.97 -59.64
C SER A 94 6.19 3.86 -60.85
N LYS A 95 5.46 4.97 -60.65
CA LYS A 95 5.18 5.96 -61.70
C LYS A 95 6.44 6.71 -62.15
N GLN A 96 7.31 7.13 -61.23
CA GLN A 96 8.58 7.78 -61.58
C GLN A 96 9.50 6.85 -62.38
N ARG A 97 9.56 5.57 -61.99
CA ARG A 97 10.34 4.54 -62.70
C ARG A 97 9.81 4.26 -64.11
N ALA A 98 8.49 4.30 -64.31
CA ALA A 98 7.88 4.15 -65.63
C ALA A 98 8.11 5.37 -66.56
N SER A 99 8.26 6.58 -66.00
CA SER A 99 8.54 7.80 -66.76
C SER A 99 9.99 7.93 -67.23
N LEU A 100 10.94 7.23 -66.61
CA LEU A 100 12.38 7.27 -66.94
C LEU A 100 12.80 6.25 -68.02
N ILE A 101 11.87 5.40 -68.48
CA ILE A 101 12.11 4.35 -69.49
C ILE A 101 11.39 4.72 -70.82
N LYS A 102 11.14 6.02 -71.05
CA LYS A 102 10.48 6.52 -72.26
C LYS A 102 11.38 7.48 -73.02
#